data_AF-A0A1Z5JYE2-F1
#
_entry.id   AF-A0A1Z5JYE2-F1
#
_cell.length_a   1.000
_cell.length_b   1.000
_cell.length_c   1.000
_cell.angle_alpha   90.00
_cell.angle_beta   90.00
_cell.angle_gamma   90.00
#
_symmetry.space_group_name_H-M   'P 1'
#
loop_
_entity.id
_entity.type
_entity.pdbx_description
1 polymer ?
#
loop_
_entity_poly.entity_id
_entity_poly.type
_entity_poly.pdbx_seq_one_letter_code
_entity_poly.pdbx_strand_id
1 'polypeptide(L)'
;MRLFISIILALFHAAAAQQIDDPWRVNGEEPNANQCYSSGIPPEKLIIGSEIFIDVAALCDYYGVLLEDSSEGGKNIGWLQAGHFVAFDVALSTGGYFDVEVRVASPDGDGAFEFRNKDTGTVYGVFQDIPATSEWQTWETVSLGKVALDEGYSIIQLVSLESGWNLQWMKLTLLEGYGYVQAYEDYDIMVRAEEFTVPTGVVVDRANEVDQNLAFLFSGDKLAFDVPVDTTGAYQMWIRIANPSALGSFFITNRDSSEILAEVTSIPATAGWDDWIMVDLGTIGLTAGTVPLQFLVVEGGWNLMFVAFNAANGTAPEPQGTFFIVPATEFSSNQGAVVDGKLLGQLAIGDFVEYTVDVPVAGAYDIGVRVASPDGSGGFRLENAATGQLMGSASTLPASGSWFEGMSVDFPATLPAGSSKFKLTVTGEGWNLLSLTFRL
;
A
#
# COMPACT_ATOMS: atom_id res chain seq x y z
N MET A 1 -30.47 22.14 49.44
CA MET A 1 -29.27 23.00 49.55
C MET A 1 -28.08 22.28 48.95
N ARG A 2 -27.83 22.47 47.65
CA ARG A 2 -26.51 22.53 46.98
C ARG A 2 -26.76 22.64 45.47
N LEU A 3 -26.15 23.67 44.88
CA LEU A 3 -26.40 24.26 43.57
C LEU A 3 -25.16 24.04 42.66
N PHE A 4 -25.38 24.20 41.36
CA PHE A 4 -24.51 24.07 40.18
C PHE A 4 -23.30 25.04 40.05
N ILE A 5 -22.44 24.76 39.04
CA ILE A 5 -21.52 25.60 38.19
C ILE A 5 -20.03 25.13 38.28
N SER A 6 -19.40 24.49 37.28
CA SER A 6 -18.84 24.88 35.96
C SER A 6 -17.47 25.62 35.95
N ILE A 7 -16.46 24.96 35.35
CA ILE A 7 -15.26 25.38 34.57
C ILE A 7 -14.56 26.71 34.95
N ILE A 8 -13.23 26.67 35.17
CA ILE A 8 -12.18 27.58 34.60
C ILE A 8 -10.76 27.08 34.94
N LEU A 9 -10.00 26.77 33.88
CA LEU A 9 -8.59 27.10 33.59
C LEU A 9 -7.59 27.33 34.74
N ALA A 10 -6.56 26.49 34.79
CA ALA A 10 -5.16 26.86 35.09
C ALA A 10 -4.23 25.75 34.55
N LEU A 11 -4.04 25.67 33.23
CA LEU A 11 -2.76 26.02 32.58
C LEU A 11 -1.75 26.67 33.54
N PHE A 12 -1.10 25.86 34.37
CA PHE A 12 0.23 26.22 34.84
C PHE A 12 1.20 25.84 33.73
N HIS A 13 1.67 26.87 33.03
CA HIS A 13 2.92 26.85 32.30
C HIS A 13 3.99 26.26 33.23
N ALA A 14 4.53 25.10 32.87
CA ALA A 14 5.81 24.67 33.42
C ALA A 14 6.92 25.51 32.76
N ALA A 15 6.93 26.81 33.02
CA ALA A 15 8.15 27.60 32.99
C ALA A 15 8.94 27.22 34.25
N ALA A 16 9.44 25.98 34.29
CA ALA A 16 10.23 25.46 35.38
C ALA A 16 11.70 25.77 35.11
N ALA A 17 12.17 26.88 35.68
CA ALA A 17 13.57 27.21 35.97
C ALA A 17 14.59 26.99 34.83
N GLN A 18 14.64 27.93 33.89
CA GLN A 18 15.87 28.18 33.12
C GLN A 18 16.94 28.70 34.09
N GLN A 19 17.95 27.88 34.33
CA GLN A 19 19.03 28.17 35.27
C GLN A 19 20.02 29.15 34.62
N ILE A 20 19.89 30.45 34.92
CA ILE A 20 20.74 31.56 34.40
C ILE A 20 22.04 31.74 35.22
N ASP A 21 22.49 30.74 35.99
CA ASP A 21 23.60 30.92 36.95
C ASP A 21 24.86 30.09 36.65
N ASP A 22 25.10 29.74 35.38
CA ASP A 22 26.37 29.17 34.93
C ASP A 22 27.31 30.31 34.46
N PRO A 23 28.35 30.69 35.23
CA PRO A 23 29.18 31.87 34.94
C PRO A 23 30.01 31.78 33.64
N TRP A 24 30.03 30.61 32.98
CA TRP A 24 30.64 30.39 31.66
C TRP A 24 29.69 30.67 30.47
N ARG A 25 28.39 30.91 30.73
CA ARG A 25 27.42 31.31 29.72
C ARG A 25 27.49 32.81 29.47
N VAL A 26 28.48 33.24 28.69
CA VAL A 26 28.72 34.65 28.36
C VAL A 26 28.42 34.91 26.89
N ASN A 27 27.86 36.08 26.57
CA ASN A 27 27.59 36.56 25.20
C ASN A 27 26.54 35.80 24.37
N GLY A 28 25.77 34.89 24.96
CA GLY A 28 24.61 34.23 24.33
C GLY A 28 23.26 34.85 24.72
N GLU A 29 22.24 34.65 23.88
CA GLU A 29 20.87 35.10 24.06
C GLU A 29 19.94 33.90 24.32
N GLU A 30 18.99 34.03 25.24
CA GLU A 30 17.96 32.99 25.45
C GLU A 30 17.07 32.86 24.21
N PRO A 31 16.83 31.64 23.70
CA PRO A 31 15.96 31.45 22.55
C PRO A 31 14.52 31.93 22.79
N ASN A 32 13.93 32.60 21.81
CA ASN A 32 12.49 32.83 21.78
C ASN A 32 11.83 31.67 21.02
N ALA A 33 11.44 30.62 21.74
CA ALA A 33 10.91 29.41 21.13
C ALA A 33 9.56 29.64 20.41
N ASN A 34 9.43 29.07 19.22
CA ASN A 34 8.16 29.03 18.49
C ASN A 34 7.15 28.12 19.21
N GLN A 35 5.88 28.24 18.85
CA GLN A 35 4.87 27.30 19.31
C GLN A 35 5.09 25.93 18.63
N CYS A 36 5.27 24.86 19.39
CA CYS A 36 5.29 23.50 18.82
C CYS A 36 3.93 23.12 18.23
N TYR A 37 3.92 22.23 17.24
CA TYR A 37 2.74 21.81 16.47
C TYR A 37 2.03 22.98 15.78
N SER A 38 2.81 23.96 15.32
CA SER A 38 2.29 25.13 14.59
C SER A 38 2.54 25.03 13.09
N SER A 39 3.44 24.15 12.66
CA SER A 39 3.66 23.89 11.24
C SER A 39 2.44 23.20 10.62
N GLY A 40 2.11 23.55 9.38
CA GLY A 40 1.19 22.76 8.55
C GLY A 40 1.94 21.60 7.90
N ILE A 41 1.33 20.42 7.73
CA ILE A 41 1.85 19.45 6.74
C ILE A 41 1.72 20.11 5.37
N PRO A 42 2.82 20.28 4.62
CA PRO A 42 2.75 20.83 3.28
C PRO A 42 1.80 20.00 2.40
N PRO A 43 0.96 20.63 1.57
CA PRO A 43 0.03 19.88 0.71
C PRO A 43 0.75 19.12 -0.42
N GLU A 44 1.96 19.56 -0.78
CA GLU A 44 2.79 18.93 -1.81
C GLU A 44 3.58 17.77 -1.21
N LYS A 45 3.47 16.58 -1.82
CA LYS A 45 4.22 15.39 -1.43
C LYS A 45 5.71 15.59 -1.72
N LEU A 46 6.56 15.19 -0.77
CA LEU A 46 8.00 15.11 -1.00
C LEU A 46 8.30 14.00 -2.02
N ILE A 47 9.22 14.29 -2.93
CA ILE A 47 9.83 13.35 -3.88
C ILE A 47 11.29 13.07 -3.49
N ILE A 48 11.89 12.00 -4.02
CA ILE A 48 13.31 11.69 -3.74
C ILE A 48 14.19 12.90 -4.07
N GLY A 49 15.11 13.22 -3.17
CA GLY A 49 15.97 14.39 -3.24
C GLY A 49 15.33 15.68 -2.70
N SER A 50 14.06 15.66 -2.29
CA SER A 50 13.47 16.82 -1.58
C SER A 50 14.22 17.05 -0.28
N GLU A 51 14.54 18.32 -0.02
CA GLU A 51 15.25 18.75 1.17
C GLU A 51 14.34 19.57 2.07
N ILE A 52 14.31 19.24 3.35
CA ILE A 52 13.66 20.03 4.40
C ILE A 52 14.76 20.64 5.25
N PHE A 53 14.95 21.95 5.12
CA PHE A 53 15.93 22.70 5.87
C PHE A 53 15.30 23.30 7.13
N ILE A 54 15.92 23.08 8.28
CA ILE A 54 15.47 23.52 9.59
C ILE A 54 16.58 24.34 10.23
N ASP A 55 16.40 25.67 10.22
CA ASP A 55 17.27 26.61 10.91
C ASP A 55 17.06 26.50 12.43
N VAL A 56 18.10 26.72 13.24
CA VAL A 56 17.95 26.71 14.70
C VAL A 56 16.96 27.74 15.24
N ALA A 57 16.73 28.84 14.53
CA ALA A 57 15.69 29.83 14.87
C ALA A 57 14.27 29.25 14.80
N ALA A 58 14.08 28.09 14.16
CA ALA A 58 12.81 27.38 14.10
C ALA A 58 12.51 26.54 15.37
N LEU A 59 13.41 26.47 16.35
CA LEU A 59 13.20 25.67 17.56
C LEU A 59 11.87 26.03 18.25
N CYS A 60 11.21 25.02 18.78
CA CYS A 60 9.90 25.17 19.45
C CYS A 60 9.91 24.77 20.93
N ASP A 61 10.95 24.05 21.37
CA ASP A 61 11.19 23.72 22.78
C ASP A 61 12.69 23.51 23.01
N TYR A 62 13.19 23.81 24.21
CA TYR A 62 14.61 23.71 24.52
C TYR A 62 14.87 23.65 26.03
N TYR A 63 16.04 23.16 26.41
CA TYR A 63 16.53 23.22 27.78
C TYR A 63 18.05 23.39 27.81
N GLY A 64 18.50 24.43 28.52
CA GLY A 64 19.90 24.62 28.86
C GLY A 64 20.80 25.17 27.75
N VAL A 65 20.24 25.77 26.70
CA VAL A 65 21.00 26.27 25.54
C VAL A 65 20.88 27.78 25.38
N LEU A 66 21.82 28.40 24.68
CA LEU A 66 21.75 29.80 24.26
C LEU A 66 22.00 29.93 22.75
N LEU A 67 21.53 31.02 22.15
CA LEU A 67 21.81 31.40 20.78
C LEU A 67 22.94 32.44 20.72
N GLU A 68 23.76 32.37 19.68
CA GLU A 68 24.73 33.41 19.32
C GLU A 68 24.75 33.64 17.80
N ASP A 69 25.41 34.70 17.34
CA ASP A 69 25.55 34.96 15.91
C ASP A 69 26.51 33.97 15.27
N SER A 70 26.08 33.32 14.18
CA SER A 70 26.91 32.37 13.44
C SER A 70 27.80 33.08 12.43
N SER A 71 29.05 32.64 12.30
CA SER A 71 30.00 33.09 11.28
C SER A 71 29.53 32.83 9.84
N GLU A 72 28.63 31.86 9.63
CA GLU A 72 28.02 31.52 8.34
C GLU A 72 26.69 32.26 8.11
N GLY A 73 26.32 33.18 9.00
CA GLY A 73 25.07 33.93 8.98
C GLY A 73 23.97 33.24 9.79
N GLY A 74 22.98 34.05 10.23
CA GLY A 74 21.93 33.57 11.14
C GLY A 74 22.43 33.38 12.58
N LYS A 75 21.79 32.47 13.30
CA LYS A 75 22.15 32.11 14.68
C LYS A 75 22.69 30.67 14.73
N ASN A 76 23.42 30.34 15.77
CA ASN A 76 23.68 28.95 16.17
C ASN A 76 23.28 28.73 17.63
N ILE A 77 23.01 27.47 17.98
CA ILE A 77 22.83 27.00 19.34
C ILE A 77 24.19 26.62 19.90
N GLY A 78 24.44 26.99 21.15
CA GLY A 78 25.62 26.58 21.91
C GLY A 78 25.33 26.37 23.39
N TRP A 79 26.40 26.22 24.18
CA TRP A 79 26.38 25.98 25.62
C TRP A 79 25.67 24.69 26.05
N LEU A 80 25.61 23.70 25.16
CA LEU A 80 25.03 22.39 25.45
C LEU A 80 25.90 21.61 26.45
N GLN A 81 25.23 20.99 27.42
CA GLN A 81 25.81 20.02 28.36
C GLN A 81 25.01 18.72 28.28
N ALA A 82 25.57 17.63 28.81
CA ALA A 82 24.86 16.36 28.92
C ALA A 82 23.47 16.54 29.56
N GLY A 83 22.43 16.09 28.86
CA GLY A 83 21.02 16.24 29.24
C GLY A 83 20.32 17.50 28.74
N HIS A 84 21.04 18.46 28.15
CA HIS A 84 20.45 19.61 27.46
C HIS A 84 19.82 19.17 26.13
N PHE A 85 18.86 19.95 25.63
CA PHE A 85 18.22 19.63 24.36
C PHE A 85 17.71 20.85 23.60
N VAL A 86 17.52 20.64 22.30
CA VAL A 86 16.68 21.47 21.42
C VAL A 86 15.65 20.59 20.72
N ALA A 87 14.46 21.11 20.46
CA ALA A 87 13.43 20.41 19.71
C ALA A 87 12.82 21.28 18.60
N PHE A 88 12.47 20.62 17.50
CA PHE A 88 11.96 21.21 16.28
C PHE A 88 10.64 20.54 15.87
N ASP A 89 9.73 21.35 15.36
CA ASP A 89 8.48 20.87 14.76
C ASP A 89 8.76 20.41 13.33
N VAL A 90 8.59 19.11 13.07
CA VAL A 90 8.84 18.51 11.76
C VAL A 90 7.53 17.96 11.20
N ALA A 91 7.12 18.53 10.07
CA ALA A 91 5.92 18.14 9.34
C ALA A 91 6.32 17.56 7.98
N LEU A 92 6.11 16.25 7.81
CA LEU A 92 6.45 15.53 6.58
C LEU A 92 5.17 15.25 5.80
N SER A 93 5.11 15.68 4.54
CA SER A 93 3.99 15.34 3.65
C SER A 93 4.12 13.95 3.04
N THR A 94 5.32 13.35 3.08
CA THR A 94 5.59 11.96 2.71
C THR A 94 6.50 11.35 3.76
N GLY A 95 6.14 10.19 4.30
CA GLY A 95 7.06 9.39 5.11
C GLY A 95 8.16 8.79 4.24
N GLY A 96 9.19 8.19 4.84
CA GLY A 96 10.27 7.61 4.06
C GLY A 96 11.54 7.38 4.85
N TYR A 97 12.58 7.01 4.12
CA TYR A 97 13.94 7.06 4.60
C TYR A 97 14.59 8.37 4.21
N PHE A 98 15.06 9.10 5.20
CA PHE A 98 15.73 10.38 5.05
C PHE A 98 17.20 10.23 5.40
N ASP A 99 18.07 10.97 4.70
CA ASP A 99 19.37 11.32 5.24
C ASP A 99 19.17 12.51 6.18
N VAL A 100 19.68 12.39 7.41
CA VAL A 100 19.61 13.46 8.41
C VAL A 100 20.99 14.08 8.55
N GLU A 101 21.13 15.28 8.03
CA GLU A 101 22.34 16.07 8.10
C GLU A 101 22.20 17.18 9.15
N VAL A 102 23.28 17.46 9.88
CA VAL A 102 23.37 18.59 10.81
C VAL A 102 24.67 19.34 10.61
N ARG A 103 24.59 20.66 10.73
CA ARG A 103 25.75 21.56 10.66
C ARG A 103 26.22 21.89 12.07
N VAL A 104 27.41 21.41 12.40
CA VAL A 104 27.95 21.43 13.76
C VAL A 104 29.33 22.05 13.81
N ALA A 105 29.68 22.62 14.96
CA ALA A 105 31.04 23.05 15.27
C ALA A 105 31.46 22.41 16.60
N SER A 106 32.65 21.83 16.64
CA SER A 106 33.24 21.22 17.84
C SER A 106 34.75 21.44 17.80
N PRO A 107 35.32 22.39 18.57
CA PRO A 107 36.73 22.74 18.44
C PRO A 107 37.67 21.54 18.58
N ASP A 108 37.41 20.69 19.57
CA ASP A 108 38.25 19.56 19.93
C ASP A 108 37.73 18.20 19.38
N GLY A 109 36.58 18.20 18.69
CA GLY A 109 35.91 16.97 18.23
C GLY A 109 35.14 16.24 19.34
N ASP A 110 34.90 16.92 20.45
CA ASP A 110 34.04 16.43 21.53
C ASP A 110 32.55 16.58 21.17
N GLY A 111 31.70 15.78 21.81
CA GLY A 111 30.26 15.88 21.68
C GLY A 111 29.61 14.62 21.13
N ALA A 112 28.39 14.38 21.60
CA ALA A 112 27.52 13.33 21.10
C ALA A 112 26.07 13.72 21.42
N PHE A 113 25.12 13.34 20.56
CA PHE A 113 23.71 13.63 20.78
C PHE A 113 22.77 12.64 20.09
N GLU A 114 21.62 12.40 20.72
CA GLU A 114 20.54 11.58 20.17
C GLU A 114 19.69 12.39 19.19
N PHE A 115 19.29 11.78 18.09
CA PHE A 115 18.19 12.25 17.24
C PHE A 115 16.96 11.40 17.56
N ARG A 116 15.92 11.99 18.15
CA ARG A 116 14.78 11.22 18.69
C ARG A 116 13.44 11.91 18.54
N ASN A 117 12.37 11.13 18.56
CA ASN A 117 11.01 11.63 18.69
C ASN A 117 10.71 12.00 20.15
N LYS A 118 10.33 13.25 20.40
CA LYS A 118 10.02 13.74 21.75
C LYS A 118 8.82 13.04 22.39
N ASP A 119 7.79 12.75 21.60
CA ASP A 119 6.51 12.25 22.10
C ASP A 119 6.54 10.75 22.39
N THR A 120 7.14 9.98 21.48
CA THR A 120 7.24 8.52 21.65
C THR A 120 8.47 8.09 22.44
N GLY A 121 9.50 8.96 22.52
CA GLY A 121 10.81 8.63 23.08
C GLY A 121 11.66 7.73 22.18
N THR A 122 11.23 7.45 20.94
CA THR A 122 11.98 6.63 19.99
C THR A 122 13.28 7.33 19.59
N VAL A 123 14.42 6.71 19.90
CA VAL A 123 15.73 7.15 19.40
C VAL A 123 15.95 6.57 18.01
N TYR A 124 16.04 7.45 17.02
CA TYR A 124 16.24 7.07 15.62
C TYR A 124 17.71 6.84 15.28
N GLY A 125 18.60 7.52 15.99
CA GLY A 125 20.04 7.32 15.88
C GLY A 125 20.80 8.24 16.84
N VAL A 126 22.12 8.07 16.89
CA VAL A 126 23.01 8.88 17.71
C VAL A 126 24.16 9.36 16.85
N PHE A 127 24.44 10.66 16.91
CA PHE A 127 25.71 11.21 16.43
C PHE A 127 26.76 10.97 17.51
N GLN A 128 27.68 10.05 17.22
CA GLN A 128 28.86 9.75 18.02
C GLN A 128 30.04 9.90 17.04
N ASP A 129 31.12 10.58 17.43
CA ASP A 129 32.26 10.99 16.56
C ASP A 129 32.06 12.31 15.81
N ILE A 130 31.76 13.40 16.53
CA ILE A 130 31.73 14.75 15.96
C ILE A 130 33.14 15.17 15.52
N PRO A 131 33.34 15.65 14.27
CA PRO A 131 34.67 16.02 13.79
C PRO A 131 35.20 17.28 14.49
N ALA A 132 36.52 17.32 14.71
CA ALA A 132 37.21 18.47 15.28
C ALA A 132 37.28 19.62 14.27
N THR A 133 36.50 20.67 14.48
CA THR A 133 36.42 21.85 13.63
C THR A 133 37.41 22.95 14.02
N SER A 134 38.24 22.72 15.04
CA SER A 134 39.27 23.63 15.59
C SER A 134 38.75 24.89 16.29
N GLU A 135 37.58 25.43 15.95
CA GLU A 135 37.00 26.65 16.55
C GLU A 135 35.47 26.57 16.63
N TRP A 136 34.86 27.28 17.59
CA TRP A 136 33.41 27.28 17.86
C TRP A 136 32.53 27.83 16.74
N GLN A 137 33.15 28.52 15.78
CA GLN A 137 32.51 29.18 14.66
C GLN A 137 33.11 28.69 13.32
N THR A 138 33.76 27.53 13.33
CA THR A 138 34.15 26.77 12.14
C THR A 138 33.27 25.54 12.06
N TRP A 139 32.62 25.33 10.91
CA TRP A 139 31.49 24.41 10.79
C TRP A 139 31.78 23.23 9.86
N GLU A 140 31.30 22.06 10.24
CA GLU A 140 31.24 20.86 9.41
C GLU A 140 29.81 20.31 9.33
N THR A 141 29.52 19.60 8.24
CA THR A 141 28.23 18.91 8.07
C THR A 141 28.46 17.44 8.30
N VAL A 142 27.70 16.86 9.23
CA VAL A 142 27.71 15.43 9.52
C VAL A 142 26.36 14.81 9.23
N SER A 143 26.36 13.57 8.79
CA SER A 143 25.16 12.80 8.42
C SER A 143 24.97 11.64 9.40
N LEU A 144 23.72 11.41 9.82
CA LEU A 144 23.32 10.24 10.60
C LEU A 144 23.10 9.01 9.70
N GLY A 145 23.10 9.21 8.39
CA GLY A 145 22.71 8.23 7.39
C GLY A 145 21.21 8.03 7.31
N LYS A 146 20.82 6.84 6.84
CA LYS A 146 19.44 6.49 6.48
C LYS A 146 18.56 6.30 7.72
N VAL A 147 17.61 7.21 7.95
CA VAL A 147 16.66 7.21 9.06
C VAL A 147 15.21 7.07 8.56
N ALA A 148 14.45 6.15 9.16
CA ALA A 148 13.03 5.97 8.89
C ALA A 148 12.19 7.02 9.64
N LEU A 149 11.43 7.83 8.90
CA LEU A 149 10.50 8.83 9.44
C LEU A 149 9.12 8.66 8.81
N ASP A 150 8.07 8.70 9.64
CA ASP A 150 6.68 8.56 9.18
C ASP A 150 6.13 9.87 8.59
N GLU A 151 5.12 9.76 7.72
CA GLU A 151 4.36 10.93 7.29
C GLU A 151 3.65 11.56 8.49
N GLY A 152 3.53 12.89 8.46
CA GLY A 152 2.74 13.64 9.42
C GLY A 152 3.60 14.47 10.36
N TYR A 153 3.09 14.67 11.57
CA TYR A 153 3.68 15.56 12.57
C TYR A 153 4.53 14.80 13.56
N SER A 154 5.72 15.32 13.81
CA SER A 154 6.57 14.86 14.91
C SER A 154 7.35 16.03 15.51
N ILE A 155 7.58 15.97 16.82
CA ILE A 155 8.57 16.85 17.45
C ILE A 155 9.88 16.07 17.53
N ILE A 156 10.85 16.53 16.77
CA ILE A 156 12.20 15.96 16.73
C ILE A 156 13.06 16.67 17.75
N GLN A 157 13.66 15.92 18.65
CA GLN A 157 14.53 16.40 19.72
C GLN A 157 15.97 15.95 19.49
N LEU A 158 16.90 16.89 19.58
CA LEU A 158 18.33 16.63 19.69
C LEU A 158 18.72 16.70 21.17
N VAL A 159 19.09 15.58 21.76
CA VAL A 159 19.48 15.51 23.19
C VAL A 159 20.97 15.32 23.31
N SER A 160 21.63 16.30 23.92
CA SER A 160 23.07 16.28 24.15
C SER A 160 23.42 15.17 25.14
N LEU A 161 24.26 14.23 24.72
CA LEU A 161 24.84 13.20 25.58
C LEU A 161 26.15 13.69 26.21
N GLU A 162 26.89 14.50 25.47
CA GLU A 162 28.15 15.12 25.88
C GLU A 162 28.15 16.61 25.53
N SER A 163 28.92 17.43 26.27
CA SER A 163 29.18 18.82 25.90
C SER A 163 30.20 18.91 24.75
N GLY A 164 30.49 20.11 24.24
CA GLY A 164 31.61 20.32 23.32
C GLY A 164 31.23 20.67 21.89
N TRP A 165 29.94 20.89 21.60
CA TRP A 165 29.45 21.12 20.25
C TRP A 165 28.42 22.25 20.18
N ASN A 166 28.36 22.89 19.02
CA ASN A 166 27.36 23.87 18.60
C ASN A 166 26.56 23.31 17.41
N LEU A 167 25.34 23.81 17.21
CA LEU A 167 24.46 23.45 16.09
C LEU A 167 24.02 24.70 15.33
N GLN A 168 24.06 24.69 14.00
CA GLN A 168 23.55 25.78 13.17
C GLN A 168 22.25 25.43 12.44
N TRP A 169 22.15 24.26 11.83
CA TRP A 169 20.93 23.79 11.18
C TRP A 169 20.88 22.28 11.12
N MET A 170 19.68 21.78 10.81
CA MET A 170 19.38 20.40 10.46
C MET A 170 18.73 20.36 9.09
N LYS A 171 19.05 19.34 8.29
CA LYS A 171 18.46 19.12 6.98
C LYS A 171 18.05 17.66 6.84
N LEU A 172 16.84 17.43 6.35
CA LEU A 172 16.32 16.11 6.04
C LEU A 172 16.22 15.99 4.51
N THR A 173 16.94 15.04 3.93
CA THR A 173 16.88 14.78 2.49
C THR A 173 16.16 13.46 2.26
N LEU A 174 15.04 13.48 1.54
CA LEU A 174 14.31 12.24 1.25
C LEU A 174 15.14 11.36 0.32
N LEU A 175 15.62 10.21 0.82
CA LEU A 175 16.36 9.23 0.01
C LEU A 175 15.40 8.26 -0.69
N GLU A 176 14.30 7.91 -0.01
CA GLU A 176 13.32 6.94 -0.46
C GLU A 176 11.98 7.20 0.25
N GLY A 177 10.91 7.54 -0.48
CA GLY A 177 9.60 7.81 0.11
C GLY A 177 8.82 6.54 0.43
N TYR A 178 8.05 6.55 1.53
CA TYR A 178 6.89 5.68 1.79
C TYR A 178 5.88 5.88 0.64
N GLY A 179 6.12 5.21 -0.49
CA GLY A 179 5.41 5.31 -1.76
C GLY A 179 6.22 5.85 -2.96
N TYR A 180 7.53 6.11 -2.85
CA TYR A 180 8.34 6.66 -3.96
C TYR A 180 9.54 5.77 -4.27
N VAL A 181 9.39 4.88 -5.25
CA VAL A 181 10.49 4.21 -5.97
C VAL A 181 10.74 5.03 -7.23
N GLN A 182 12.00 5.34 -7.56
CA GLN A 182 12.37 6.12 -8.75
C GLN A 182 11.82 5.53 -10.08
N ALA A 183 11.41 4.25 -10.09
CA ALA A 183 10.71 3.61 -11.19
C ALA A 183 9.25 4.10 -11.40
N TYR A 184 8.69 4.91 -10.49
CA TYR A 184 7.32 5.43 -10.56
C TYR A 184 7.15 6.67 -11.43
N GLU A 185 8.22 7.43 -11.70
CA GLU A 185 8.16 8.58 -12.62
C GLU A 185 8.01 8.17 -14.09
N ASP A 186 8.22 6.89 -14.41
CA ASP A 186 8.08 6.37 -15.77
C ASP A 186 6.63 6.06 -16.14
N TYR A 187 5.66 6.16 -15.21
CA TYR A 187 4.26 5.82 -15.45
C TYR A 187 3.31 7.02 -15.39
N ASP A 188 2.51 7.22 -16.44
CA ASP A 188 1.51 8.29 -16.54
C ASP A 188 0.40 8.12 -15.50
N ILE A 189 0.01 6.87 -15.21
CA ILE A 189 -1.02 6.52 -14.23
C ILE A 189 -0.55 5.32 -13.42
N MET A 190 -0.69 5.38 -12.10
CA MET A 190 -0.43 4.26 -11.19
C MET A 190 -1.58 4.15 -10.20
N VAL A 191 -2.04 2.93 -9.96
CA VAL A 191 -3.05 2.61 -8.95
C VAL A 191 -2.46 1.60 -7.98
N ARG A 192 -2.28 2.03 -6.73
CA ARG A 192 -1.64 1.28 -5.64
C ARG A 192 -2.62 0.36 -4.94
N ALA A 193 -2.11 -0.63 -4.19
CA ALA A 193 -2.91 -1.61 -3.46
C ALA A 193 -4.01 -0.97 -2.59
N GLU A 194 -3.72 0.12 -1.89
CA GLU A 194 -4.67 0.83 -1.03
C GLU A 194 -5.81 1.54 -1.79
N GLU A 195 -5.66 1.74 -3.09
CA GLU A 195 -6.65 2.39 -3.96
C GLU A 195 -7.67 1.37 -4.53
N PHE A 196 -7.45 0.06 -4.33
CA PHE A 196 -8.39 -0.97 -4.76
C PHE A 196 -9.56 -1.12 -3.78
N THR A 197 -10.75 -1.34 -4.34
CA THR A 197 -11.86 -1.95 -3.62
C THR A 197 -11.73 -3.47 -3.72
N VAL A 198 -11.48 -4.12 -2.58
CA VAL A 198 -11.20 -5.57 -2.50
C VAL A 198 -12.29 -6.34 -1.74
N PRO A 199 -12.54 -7.62 -2.08
CA PRO A 199 -13.54 -8.44 -1.41
C PRO A 199 -13.01 -8.96 -0.06
N THR A 200 -13.92 -9.47 0.77
CA THR A 200 -13.57 -10.11 2.05
C THR A 200 -12.50 -11.19 1.86
N GLY A 201 -11.49 -11.16 2.72
CA GLY A 201 -10.40 -12.15 2.74
C GLY A 201 -9.18 -11.77 1.91
N VAL A 202 -9.28 -10.78 1.02
CA VAL A 202 -8.09 -10.11 0.46
C VAL A 202 -7.54 -9.17 1.52
N VAL A 203 -6.23 -9.21 1.73
CA VAL A 203 -5.55 -8.42 2.76
C VAL A 203 -4.67 -7.38 2.08
N VAL A 204 -4.74 -6.14 2.56
CA VAL A 204 -3.74 -5.13 2.24
C VAL A 204 -2.61 -5.27 3.25
N ASP A 205 -1.45 -5.73 2.79
CA ASP A 205 -0.29 -6.04 3.64
C ASP A 205 0.92 -5.18 3.26
N ARG A 206 1.86 -5.00 4.19
CA ARG A 206 3.09 -4.26 3.93
C ARG A 206 4.06 -5.14 3.13
N ALA A 207 4.56 -4.68 2.00
CA ALA A 207 5.65 -5.35 1.32
C ALA A 207 6.99 -5.13 2.06
N ASN A 208 8.01 -5.92 1.72
CA ASN A 208 9.41 -5.60 2.01
C ASN A 208 9.96 -4.45 1.15
N GLU A 209 9.19 -4.04 0.15
CA GLU A 209 9.31 -2.75 -0.52
C GLU A 209 8.45 -1.73 0.21
N VAL A 210 8.58 -0.49 -0.21
CA VAL A 210 8.03 0.63 0.54
C VAL A 210 6.51 0.82 0.35
N ASP A 211 5.90 -0.05 -0.46
CA ASP A 211 4.47 -0.08 -0.79
C ASP A 211 3.68 -1.17 -0.04
N GLN A 212 2.36 -1.07 -0.16
CA GLN A 212 1.45 -2.14 0.23
C GLN A 212 1.20 -3.10 -0.94
N ASN A 213 0.69 -4.28 -0.63
CA ASN A 213 0.25 -5.24 -1.61
C ASN A 213 -1.08 -5.87 -1.23
N LEU A 214 -1.82 -6.31 -2.23
CA LEU A 214 -2.98 -7.17 -2.09
C LEU A 214 -2.51 -8.61 -2.02
N ALA A 215 -2.65 -9.20 -0.85
CA ALA A 215 -2.30 -10.58 -0.52
C ALA A 215 -3.55 -11.47 -0.36
N PHE A 216 -3.32 -12.78 -0.33
CA PHE A 216 -4.38 -13.80 -0.20
C PHE A 216 -5.43 -13.71 -1.32
N LEU A 217 -4.96 -13.45 -2.53
CA LEU A 217 -5.79 -13.51 -3.73
C LEU A 217 -6.14 -14.97 -4.04
N PHE A 218 -7.43 -15.24 -4.15
CA PHE A 218 -7.99 -16.55 -4.46
C PHE A 218 -8.88 -16.48 -5.71
N SER A 219 -9.09 -17.63 -6.34
CA SER A 219 -10.02 -17.77 -7.46
C SER A 219 -11.41 -17.26 -7.08
N GLY A 220 -12.00 -16.42 -7.92
CA GLY A 220 -13.27 -15.74 -7.65
C GLY A 220 -13.13 -14.31 -7.15
N ASP A 221 -11.94 -13.90 -6.68
CA ASP A 221 -11.75 -12.53 -6.19
C ASP A 221 -11.90 -11.49 -7.31
N LYS A 222 -12.52 -10.37 -6.95
CA LYS A 222 -12.79 -9.23 -7.85
C LYS A 222 -12.13 -7.99 -7.26
N LEU A 223 -11.01 -7.55 -7.82
CA LEU A 223 -10.28 -6.37 -7.33
C LEU A 223 -10.64 -5.18 -8.21
N ALA A 224 -11.50 -4.29 -7.71
CA ALA A 224 -11.99 -3.16 -8.48
C ALA A 224 -11.13 -1.91 -8.27
N PHE A 225 -10.91 -1.15 -9.32
CA PHE A 225 -10.14 0.09 -9.29
C PHE A 225 -10.58 1.03 -10.41
N ASP A 226 -10.42 2.33 -10.19
CA ASP A 226 -10.82 3.36 -11.15
C ASP A 226 -9.56 3.99 -11.78
N VAL A 227 -9.55 4.12 -13.11
CA VAL A 227 -8.41 4.68 -13.86
C VAL A 227 -8.77 6.07 -14.39
N PRO A 228 -8.11 7.16 -13.95
CA PRO A 228 -8.32 8.49 -14.50
C PRO A 228 -7.58 8.62 -15.85
N VAL A 229 -8.32 8.87 -16.92
CA VAL A 229 -7.80 8.90 -18.29
C VAL A 229 -8.08 10.26 -18.91
N ASP A 230 -7.03 11.00 -19.27
CA ASP A 230 -7.19 12.34 -19.86
C ASP A 230 -7.64 12.30 -21.32
N THR A 231 -7.12 11.35 -22.09
CA THR A 231 -7.36 11.25 -23.53
C THR A 231 -7.71 9.82 -23.92
N THR A 232 -8.83 9.62 -24.62
CA THR A 232 -9.18 8.32 -25.18
C THR A 232 -8.06 7.81 -26.08
N GLY A 233 -7.59 6.59 -25.85
CA GLY A 233 -6.44 6.07 -26.59
C GLY A 233 -6.01 4.68 -26.17
N ALA A 234 -4.88 4.27 -26.76
CA ALA A 234 -4.17 3.06 -26.39
C ALA A 234 -3.29 3.34 -25.16
N TYR A 235 -3.33 2.45 -24.18
CA TYR A 235 -2.51 2.52 -22.97
C TYR A 235 -1.77 1.22 -22.77
N GLN A 236 -0.44 1.29 -22.69
CA GLN A 236 0.38 0.17 -22.28
C GLN A 236 0.20 -0.07 -20.79
N MET A 237 -0.01 -1.31 -20.38
CA MET A 237 -0.34 -1.69 -19.01
C MET A 237 0.73 -2.60 -18.41
N TRP A 238 1.06 -2.37 -17.14
CA TRP A 238 1.92 -3.24 -16.35
C TRP A 238 1.33 -3.52 -14.97
N ILE A 239 1.78 -4.62 -14.37
CA ILE A 239 1.51 -4.93 -12.96
C ILE A 239 2.81 -5.29 -12.24
N ARG A 240 2.85 -4.98 -10.95
CA ARG A 240 3.92 -5.37 -10.05
C ARG A 240 3.43 -6.49 -9.14
N ILE A 241 4.04 -7.67 -9.23
CA ILE A 241 3.56 -8.88 -8.56
C ILE A 241 4.67 -9.66 -7.86
N ALA A 242 4.28 -10.45 -6.87
CA ALA A 242 5.06 -11.54 -6.30
C ALA A 242 4.28 -12.85 -6.48
N ASN A 243 4.93 -13.89 -7.00
CA ASN A 243 4.31 -15.17 -7.33
C ASN A 243 5.30 -16.35 -7.16
N PRO A 244 5.67 -16.70 -5.92
CA PRO A 244 6.52 -17.87 -5.70
C PRO A 244 5.82 -19.20 -5.98
N SER A 245 4.49 -19.22 -6.05
CA SER A 245 3.70 -20.40 -6.36
C SER A 245 3.76 -20.80 -7.83
N ALA A 246 4.20 -19.90 -8.73
CA ALA A 246 4.13 -20.09 -10.18
C ALA A 246 2.70 -20.40 -10.69
N LEU A 247 1.69 -19.91 -9.96
CA LEU A 247 0.28 -20.02 -10.29
C LEU A 247 -0.27 -18.63 -10.60
N GLY A 248 -1.41 -18.57 -11.27
CA GLY A 248 -2.16 -17.33 -11.37
C GLY A 248 -2.61 -17.01 -12.78
N SER A 249 -3.87 -16.62 -12.87
CA SER A 249 -4.52 -16.14 -14.09
C SER A 249 -5.65 -15.20 -13.72
N PHE A 250 -5.92 -14.23 -14.57
CA PHE A 250 -6.97 -13.25 -14.37
C PHE A 250 -7.39 -12.59 -15.68
N PHE A 251 -8.53 -11.92 -15.63
CA PHE A 251 -8.95 -10.99 -16.67
C PHE A 251 -8.93 -9.57 -16.12
N ILE A 252 -8.62 -8.61 -16.98
CA ILE A 252 -8.93 -7.20 -16.76
C ILE A 252 -10.21 -6.91 -17.53
N THR A 253 -11.26 -6.52 -16.82
CA THR A 253 -12.53 -6.16 -17.44
C THR A 253 -12.97 -4.77 -17.04
N ASN A 254 -13.80 -4.15 -17.87
CA ASN A 254 -14.58 -3.01 -17.43
C ASN A 254 -15.62 -3.54 -16.44
N ARG A 255 -15.63 -2.98 -15.23
CA ARG A 255 -16.49 -3.45 -14.13
C ARG A 255 -17.97 -3.36 -14.46
N ASP A 256 -18.37 -2.35 -15.24
CA ASP A 256 -19.77 -2.05 -15.50
C ASP A 256 -20.29 -2.78 -16.73
N SER A 257 -19.48 -2.91 -17.80
CA SER A 257 -19.88 -3.60 -19.04
C SER A 257 -19.48 -5.08 -19.11
N SER A 258 -18.65 -5.56 -18.18
CA SER A 258 -18.00 -6.89 -18.23
C SER A 258 -17.11 -7.13 -19.46
N GLU A 259 -16.81 -6.07 -20.19
CA GLU A 259 -16.00 -6.12 -21.40
C GLU A 259 -14.54 -6.51 -21.09
N ILE A 260 -13.94 -7.39 -21.90
CA ILE A 260 -12.56 -7.85 -21.71
C ILE A 260 -11.58 -6.86 -22.33
N LEU A 261 -10.69 -6.32 -21.51
CA LEU A 261 -9.56 -5.48 -21.94
C LEU A 261 -8.26 -6.27 -22.05
N ALA A 262 -8.01 -7.19 -21.12
CA ALA A 262 -6.86 -8.08 -21.15
C ALA A 262 -7.19 -9.45 -20.55
N GLU A 263 -6.53 -10.48 -21.07
CA GLU A 263 -6.56 -11.85 -20.57
C GLU A 263 -5.13 -12.28 -20.23
N VAL A 264 -4.92 -12.72 -18.99
CA VAL A 264 -3.64 -13.22 -18.51
C VAL A 264 -3.82 -14.65 -18.06
N THR A 265 -3.31 -15.58 -18.86
CA THR A 265 -3.46 -17.03 -18.64
C THR A 265 -2.37 -17.62 -17.76
N SER A 266 -1.26 -16.91 -17.56
CA SER A 266 -0.20 -17.26 -16.61
C SER A 266 0.56 -16.02 -16.18
N ILE A 267 1.09 -16.05 -14.97
CA ILE A 267 1.94 -14.99 -14.40
C ILE A 267 3.33 -15.58 -14.15
N PRO A 268 4.43 -14.87 -14.44
CA PRO A 268 5.78 -15.40 -14.19
C PRO A 268 6.03 -15.65 -12.71
N ALA A 269 6.84 -16.67 -12.41
CA ALA A 269 7.22 -17.02 -11.05
C ALA A 269 8.26 -16.04 -10.49
N THR A 270 8.20 -15.78 -9.19
CA THR A 270 9.22 -15.04 -8.45
C THR A 270 9.94 -15.95 -7.47
N ALA A 271 11.06 -15.49 -6.90
CA ALA A 271 11.85 -16.31 -5.97
C ALA A 271 11.21 -16.43 -4.56
N GLY A 272 10.26 -15.55 -4.24
CA GLY A 272 9.67 -15.42 -2.92
C GLY A 272 8.48 -14.45 -2.90
N TRP A 273 7.75 -14.42 -1.79
CA TRP A 273 6.62 -13.50 -1.56
C TRP A 273 7.03 -12.03 -1.44
N ASP A 274 8.32 -11.81 -1.20
CA ASP A 274 8.99 -10.52 -1.05
C ASP A 274 9.93 -10.24 -2.25
N ASP A 275 9.90 -11.12 -3.27
CA ASP A 275 10.62 -10.92 -4.53
C ASP A 275 9.60 -10.49 -5.58
N TRP A 276 9.62 -9.21 -5.91
CA TRP A 276 8.64 -8.61 -6.79
C TRP A 276 9.21 -8.50 -8.21
N ILE A 277 8.39 -8.74 -9.23
CA ILE A 277 8.72 -8.47 -10.66
C ILE A 277 7.70 -7.52 -11.31
N MET A 278 8.11 -6.83 -12.37
CA MET A 278 7.20 -6.10 -13.27
C MET A 278 6.78 -7.02 -14.41
N VAL A 279 5.48 -7.05 -14.70
CA VAL A 279 4.91 -7.83 -15.79
C VAL A 279 4.21 -6.88 -16.76
N ASP A 280 4.64 -6.94 -18.02
CA ASP A 280 4.02 -6.24 -19.14
C ASP A 280 2.77 -7.02 -19.59
N LEU A 281 1.61 -6.38 -19.53
CA LEU A 281 0.33 -6.97 -19.94
C LEU A 281 -0.09 -6.57 -21.37
N GLY A 282 0.75 -5.82 -22.07
CA GLY A 282 0.49 -5.27 -23.38
C GLY A 282 -0.38 -4.01 -23.33
N THR A 283 -0.90 -3.65 -24.51
CA THR A 283 -1.69 -2.45 -24.69
C THR A 283 -3.19 -2.75 -24.55
N ILE A 284 -3.93 -1.86 -23.91
CA ILE A 284 -5.40 -1.88 -23.77
C ILE A 284 -6.01 -0.57 -24.30
N GLY A 285 -7.31 -0.59 -24.57
CA GLY A 285 -8.07 0.60 -24.99
C GLY A 285 -8.78 1.25 -23.81
N LEU A 286 -8.55 2.55 -23.59
CA LEU A 286 -9.22 3.31 -22.54
C LEU A 286 -9.92 4.55 -23.11
N THR A 287 -11.04 4.93 -22.49
CA THR A 287 -11.81 6.13 -22.84
C THR A 287 -11.50 7.27 -21.86
N ALA A 288 -11.51 8.51 -22.33
CA ALA A 288 -11.32 9.68 -21.47
C ALA A 288 -12.39 9.77 -20.37
N GLY A 289 -11.98 10.17 -19.18
CA GLY A 289 -12.78 10.15 -17.96
C GLY A 289 -12.26 9.10 -16.96
N THR A 290 -13.10 8.77 -15.98
CA THR A 290 -12.81 7.71 -15.01
C THR A 290 -13.31 6.38 -15.56
N VAL A 291 -12.38 5.48 -15.90
CA VAL A 291 -12.71 4.15 -16.42
C VAL A 291 -12.74 3.14 -15.26
N PRO A 292 -13.89 2.49 -14.96
CA PRO A 292 -13.98 1.53 -13.89
C PRO A 292 -13.50 0.16 -14.36
N LEU A 293 -12.34 -0.27 -13.86
CA LEU A 293 -11.74 -1.56 -14.19
C LEU A 293 -11.82 -2.52 -13.00
N GLN A 294 -11.63 -3.79 -13.28
CA GLN A 294 -11.48 -4.82 -12.25
C GLN A 294 -10.57 -5.96 -12.72
N PHE A 295 -9.81 -6.51 -11.79
CA PHE A 295 -9.22 -7.84 -11.93
C PHE A 295 -10.29 -8.87 -11.57
N LEU A 296 -10.56 -9.81 -12.47
CA LEU A 296 -11.33 -11.02 -12.18
C LEU A 296 -10.34 -12.17 -12.01
N VAL A 297 -10.02 -12.50 -10.76
CA VAL A 297 -9.03 -13.52 -10.41
C VAL A 297 -9.60 -14.89 -10.73
N VAL A 298 -9.00 -15.54 -11.72
CA VAL A 298 -9.42 -16.84 -12.22
C VAL A 298 -8.63 -17.95 -11.51
N GLU A 299 -7.35 -17.71 -11.27
CA GLU A 299 -6.49 -18.50 -10.39
C GLU A 299 -5.70 -17.54 -9.49
N GLY A 300 -5.81 -17.77 -8.18
CA GLY A 300 -5.12 -17.00 -7.15
C GLY A 300 -3.68 -17.49 -6.88
N GLY A 301 -3.17 -17.22 -5.68
CA GLY A 301 -1.84 -17.68 -5.26
C GLY A 301 -0.68 -16.74 -5.62
N TRP A 302 -0.98 -15.45 -5.77
CA TRP A 302 -0.02 -14.39 -6.06
C TRP A 302 -0.44 -13.10 -5.34
N ASN A 303 0.50 -12.16 -5.19
CA ASN A 303 0.24 -10.85 -4.61
C ASN A 303 0.37 -9.75 -5.66
N LEU A 304 -0.47 -8.71 -5.56
CA LEU A 304 -0.46 -7.54 -6.44
C LEU A 304 -0.04 -6.30 -5.65
N MET A 305 1.02 -5.61 -6.05
CA MET A 305 1.44 -4.37 -5.40
C MET A 305 0.75 -3.15 -6.02
N PHE A 306 0.83 -3.01 -7.34
CA PHE A 306 0.17 -1.94 -8.08
C PHE A 306 -0.05 -2.32 -9.54
N VAL A 307 -0.88 -1.52 -10.20
CA VAL A 307 -1.06 -1.49 -11.65
C VAL A 307 -0.62 -0.14 -12.20
N ALA A 308 0.01 -0.13 -13.36
CA ALA A 308 0.56 1.08 -13.97
C ALA A 308 0.22 1.16 -15.47
N PHE A 309 0.12 2.39 -15.99
CA PHE A 309 -0.22 2.66 -17.37
C PHE A 309 0.62 3.79 -17.94
N ASN A 310 0.96 3.67 -19.23
CA ASN A 310 1.46 4.76 -20.06
C ASN A 310 0.60 4.91 -21.32
N ALA A 311 0.40 6.14 -21.76
CA ALA A 311 -0.12 6.41 -23.08
C ALA A 311 0.78 5.74 -24.13
N ALA A 312 0.17 4.91 -24.98
CA ALA A 312 0.85 4.21 -26.04
C ALA A 312 0.50 4.83 -27.40
N ASN A 313 1.48 4.84 -28.30
CA ASN A 313 1.22 5.23 -29.68
C ASN A 313 0.44 4.11 -30.39
N GLY A 314 -0.73 4.44 -30.94
CA GLY A 314 -1.51 3.50 -31.74
C GLY A 314 -3.01 3.65 -31.54
N THR A 315 -3.77 2.79 -32.22
CA THR A 315 -5.21 2.66 -32.00
C THR A 315 -5.46 1.74 -30.81
N ALA A 316 -6.40 2.11 -29.95
CA ALA A 316 -6.91 1.26 -28.88
C ALA A 316 -7.29 -0.12 -29.46
N PRO A 317 -6.84 -1.23 -28.88
CA PRO A 317 -7.32 -2.55 -29.23
C PRO A 317 -8.83 -2.65 -29.07
N GLU A 318 -9.47 -3.34 -30.00
CA GLU A 318 -10.90 -3.63 -29.87
C GLU A 318 -11.12 -4.61 -28.71
N PRO A 319 -12.22 -4.46 -27.96
CA PRO A 319 -12.56 -5.35 -26.87
C PRO A 319 -12.76 -6.81 -27.27
N GLN A 320 -12.43 -7.75 -26.38
CA GLN A 320 -12.36 -9.19 -26.70
C GLN A 320 -13.62 -9.99 -26.33
N GLY A 321 -14.76 -9.33 -26.18
CA GLY A 321 -16.02 -9.93 -25.71
C GLY A 321 -16.30 -9.62 -24.25
N THR A 322 -17.09 -10.46 -23.58
CA THR A 322 -17.45 -10.26 -22.16
C THR A 322 -17.00 -11.42 -21.30
N PHE A 323 -16.47 -11.15 -20.11
CA PHE A 323 -16.12 -12.15 -19.12
C PHE A 323 -16.61 -11.74 -17.73
N PHE A 324 -17.23 -12.68 -17.01
CA PHE A 324 -17.56 -12.51 -15.60
C PHE A 324 -17.45 -13.83 -14.83
N ILE A 325 -17.24 -13.71 -13.52
CA ILE A 325 -17.05 -14.82 -12.58
C ILE A 325 -18.06 -14.74 -11.44
N VAL A 326 -18.59 -15.90 -11.06
CA VAL A 326 -19.47 -16.10 -9.91
C VAL A 326 -18.72 -17.01 -8.93
N PRO A 327 -18.21 -16.48 -7.80
CA PRO A 327 -17.59 -17.28 -6.75
C PRO A 327 -18.55 -18.39 -6.28
N ALA A 328 -18.02 -19.56 -5.96
CA ALA A 328 -18.85 -20.68 -5.50
C ALA A 328 -19.68 -20.34 -4.26
N THR A 329 -19.18 -19.44 -3.42
CA THR A 329 -19.84 -18.99 -2.19
C THR A 329 -20.94 -17.96 -2.41
N GLU A 330 -21.07 -17.37 -3.61
CA GLU A 330 -22.13 -16.41 -3.97
C GLU A 330 -23.39 -17.13 -4.50
N PHE A 331 -23.82 -18.19 -3.81
CA PHE A 331 -25.01 -18.94 -4.18
C PHE A 331 -26.30 -18.30 -3.61
N SER A 332 -27.41 -18.55 -4.30
CA SER A 332 -28.76 -18.15 -3.86
C SER A 332 -29.45 -19.18 -2.98
N SER A 333 -29.15 -20.47 -3.16
CA SER A 333 -29.52 -21.54 -2.24
C SER A 333 -28.57 -22.74 -2.41
N ASN A 334 -28.47 -23.59 -1.40
CA ASN A 334 -27.77 -24.86 -1.51
C ASN A 334 -28.43 -25.94 -0.62
N GLN A 335 -28.13 -27.20 -0.91
CA GLN A 335 -28.37 -28.34 -0.04
C GLN A 335 -27.11 -29.20 0.02
N GLY A 336 -26.57 -29.39 1.22
CA GLY A 336 -25.45 -30.30 1.53
C GLY A 336 -24.05 -29.71 1.32
N ALA A 337 -23.90 -28.72 0.43
CA ALA A 337 -22.63 -28.05 0.21
C ALA A 337 -22.18 -27.24 1.44
N VAL A 338 -20.92 -27.39 1.83
CA VAL A 338 -20.32 -26.68 2.95
C VAL A 338 -19.38 -25.59 2.45
N VAL A 339 -19.54 -24.37 2.95
CA VAL A 339 -18.60 -23.27 2.70
C VAL A 339 -17.32 -23.54 3.49
N ASP A 340 -16.20 -23.60 2.78
CA ASP A 340 -14.86 -23.71 3.36
C ASP A 340 -13.97 -22.62 2.72
N GLY A 341 -13.70 -21.55 3.48
CA GLY A 341 -13.06 -20.35 2.95
C GLY A 341 -13.84 -19.74 1.78
N LYS A 342 -13.21 -19.70 0.59
CA LYS A 342 -13.78 -19.15 -0.65
C LYS A 342 -14.30 -20.22 -1.63
N LEU A 343 -14.34 -21.49 -1.22
CA LEU A 343 -14.85 -22.60 -2.03
C LEU A 343 -16.03 -23.30 -1.37
N LEU A 344 -16.71 -24.17 -2.13
CA LEU A 344 -17.68 -25.13 -1.59
C LEU A 344 -17.09 -26.54 -1.61
N GLY A 345 -17.16 -27.23 -0.48
CA GLY A 345 -16.67 -28.60 -0.30
C GLY A 345 -17.69 -29.50 0.39
N GLN A 346 -17.23 -30.68 0.82
CA GLN A 346 -18.05 -31.75 1.40
C GLN A 346 -19.25 -32.15 0.53
N LEU A 347 -19.05 -32.09 -0.80
CA LEU A 347 -20.08 -32.33 -1.80
C LEU A 347 -20.41 -33.83 -1.91
N ALA A 348 -21.60 -34.23 -1.49
CA ALA A 348 -22.12 -35.59 -1.62
C ALA A 348 -23.01 -35.75 -2.85
N ILE A 349 -23.18 -36.98 -3.35
CA ILE A 349 -24.06 -37.23 -4.50
C ILE A 349 -25.50 -36.79 -4.18
N GLY A 350 -26.06 -35.96 -5.05
CA GLY A 350 -27.41 -35.40 -4.90
C GLY A 350 -27.47 -34.03 -4.21
N ASP A 351 -26.36 -33.57 -3.62
CA ASP A 351 -26.23 -32.19 -3.17
C ASP A 351 -26.34 -31.22 -4.34
N PHE A 352 -26.80 -30.01 -4.06
CA PHE A 352 -26.94 -29.00 -5.09
C PHE A 352 -26.64 -27.59 -4.60
N VAL A 353 -26.27 -26.73 -5.56
CA VAL A 353 -26.06 -25.30 -5.37
C VAL A 353 -26.79 -24.55 -6.48
N GLU A 354 -27.58 -23.54 -6.13
CA GLU A 354 -28.31 -22.71 -7.07
C GLU A 354 -27.78 -21.27 -7.08
N TYR A 355 -27.55 -20.72 -8.26
CA TYR A 355 -27.06 -19.36 -8.47
C TYR A 355 -28.10 -18.52 -9.20
N THR A 356 -28.17 -17.24 -8.84
CA THR A 356 -28.85 -16.22 -9.64
C THR A 356 -27.77 -15.33 -10.23
N VAL A 357 -27.69 -15.29 -11.55
CA VAL A 357 -26.60 -14.66 -12.30
C VAL A 357 -27.18 -13.64 -13.25
N ASP A 358 -26.74 -12.40 -13.14
CA ASP A 358 -27.13 -11.34 -14.06
C ASP A 358 -26.23 -11.35 -15.29
N VAL A 359 -26.77 -11.86 -16.40
CA VAL A 359 -26.05 -11.99 -17.68
C VAL A 359 -26.08 -10.64 -18.40
N PRO A 360 -24.93 -10.01 -18.68
CA PRO A 360 -24.89 -8.64 -19.21
C PRO A 360 -25.46 -8.54 -20.63
N VAL A 361 -25.18 -9.53 -21.48
CA VAL A 361 -25.56 -9.54 -22.90
C VAL A 361 -26.10 -10.92 -23.27
N ALA A 362 -27.12 -10.98 -24.13
CA ALA A 362 -27.61 -12.26 -24.63
C ALA A 362 -26.62 -12.85 -25.63
N GLY A 363 -26.30 -14.15 -25.54
CA GLY A 363 -25.35 -14.74 -26.46
C GLY A 363 -24.98 -16.19 -26.16
N ALA A 364 -24.05 -16.73 -26.94
CA ALA A 364 -23.51 -18.07 -26.76
C ALA A 364 -22.24 -17.99 -25.90
N TYR A 365 -22.37 -18.38 -24.64
CA TYR A 365 -21.28 -18.36 -23.66
C TYR A 365 -20.58 -19.70 -23.62
N ASP A 366 -19.27 -19.69 -23.39
CA ASP A 366 -18.55 -20.81 -22.80
C ASP A 366 -18.64 -20.70 -21.27
N ILE A 367 -19.33 -21.65 -20.63
CA ILE A 367 -19.50 -21.70 -19.19
C ILE A 367 -18.47 -22.65 -18.61
N GLY A 368 -17.54 -22.12 -17.83
CA GLY A 368 -16.56 -22.88 -17.09
C GLY A 368 -17.02 -23.18 -15.68
N VAL A 369 -17.01 -24.44 -15.28
CA VAL A 369 -17.15 -24.85 -13.87
C VAL A 369 -15.75 -25.10 -13.33
N ARG A 370 -15.27 -24.19 -12.49
CA ARG A 370 -13.95 -24.28 -11.87
C ARG A 370 -13.99 -25.24 -10.67
N VAL A 371 -13.26 -26.34 -10.77
CA VAL A 371 -13.24 -27.43 -9.79
C VAL A 371 -11.82 -27.73 -9.31
N ALA A 372 -11.68 -28.14 -8.05
CA ALA A 372 -10.47 -28.76 -7.54
C ALA A 372 -10.77 -30.22 -7.21
N SER A 373 -10.16 -31.14 -7.95
CA SER A 373 -10.29 -32.59 -7.79
C SER A 373 -8.89 -33.21 -7.81
N PRO A 374 -8.28 -33.50 -6.65
CA PRO A 374 -6.88 -33.92 -6.59
C PRO A 374 -6.58 -35.13 -7.48
N ASP A 375 -7.48 -36.12 -7.46
CA ASP A 375 -7.31 -37.39 -8.17
C ASP A 375 -8.11 -37.47 -9.49
N GLY A 376 -8.82 -36.39 -9.88
CA GLY A 376 -9.69 -36.38 -11.07
C GLY A 376 -10.99 -37.16 -10.89
N SER A 377 -11.43 -37.38 -9.65
CA SER A 377 -12.72 -37.98 -9.32
C SER A 377 -13.83 -36.91 -9.28
N GLY A 378 -15.08 -37.34 -9.20
CA GLY A 378 -16.24 -36.46 -9.06
C GLY A 378 -17.05 -36.27 -10.33
N GLY A 379 -18.10 -35.47 -10.21
CA GLY A 379 -18.99 -35.18 -11.32
C GLY A 379 -20.10 -34.23 -10.93
N PHE A 380 -20.65 -33.54 -11.92
CA PHE A 380 -21.78 -32.64 -11.76
C PHE A 380 -22.68 -32.62 -12.98
N ARG A 381 -23.86 -32.03 -12.78
CA ARG A 381 -24.78 -31.60 -13.83
C ARG A 381 -25.16 -30.15 -13.59
N LEU A 382 -25.04 -29.30 -14.60
CA LEU A 382 -25.50 -27.90 -14.57
C LEU A 382 -26.76 -27.75 -15.41
N GLU A 383 -27.81 -27.26 -14.77
CA GLU A 383 -29.12 -27.06 -15.39
C GLU A 383 -29.61 -25.64 -15.18
N ASN A 384 -30.46 -25.16 -16.08
CA ASN A 384 -31.26 -23.98 -15.81
C ASN A 384 -32.31 -24.32 -14.73
N ALA A 385 -32.24 -23.69 -13.56
CA ALA A 385 -33.06 -24.07 -12.41
C ALA A 385 -34.56 -23.82 -12.63
N ALA A 386 -34.93 -22.92 -13.55
CA ALA A 386 -36.33 -22.59 -13.83
C ALA A 386 -36.96 -23.55 -14.85
N THR A 387 -36.19 -24.01 -15.84
CA THR A 387 -36.71 -24.81 -16.96
C THR A 387 -36.33 -26.29 -16.86
N GLY A 388 -35.32 -26.63 -16.06
CA GLY A 388 -34.73 -27.97 -16.02
C GLY A 388 -33.89 -28.31 -17.26
N GLN A 389 -33.61 -27.33 -18.13
CA GLN A 389 -32.78 -27.56 -19.31
C GLN A 389 -31.35 -27.88 -18.89
N LEU A 390 -30.82 -29.02 -19.34
CA LEU A 390 -29.41 -29.38 -19.21
C LEU A 390 -28.53 -28.42 -20.02
N MET A 391 -27.52 -27.84 -19.37
CA MET A 391 -26.57 -26.92 -19.98
C MET A 391 -25.19 -27.56 -20.14
N GLY A 392 -24.77 -28.33 -19.14
CA GLY A 392 -23.50 -29.06 -19.14
C GLY A 392 -23.47 -30.14 -18.08
N SER A 393 -22.56 -31.08 -18.22
CA SER A 393 -22.33 -32.13 -17.22
C SER A 393 -20.96 -32.75 -17.37
N ALA A 394 -20.40 -33.25 -16.28
CA ALA A 394 -19.20 -34.07 -16.27
C ALA A 394 -19.42 -35.29 -15.38
N SER A 395 -19.05 -36.47 -15.89
CA SER A 395 -19.07 -37.73 -15.13
C SER A 395 -17.74 -38.05 -14.44
N THR A 396 -16.68 -37.34 -14.81
CA THR A 396 -15.33 -37.36 -14.24
C THR A 396 -14.74 -35.97 -14.37
N LEU A 397 -13.89 -35.55 -13.43
CA LEU A 397 -13.28 -34.23 -13.44
C LEU A 397 -11.78 -34.29 -13.80
N PRO A 398 -11.20 -33.19 -14.31
CA PRO A 398 -9.75 -33.10 -14.47
C PRO A 398 -9.05 -33.23 -13.11
N ALA A 399 -7.92 -33.95 -13.08
CA ALA A 399 -7.07 -34.04 -11.90
C ALA A 399 -6.31 -32.73 -11.71
N SER A 400 -6.65 -31.97 -10.66
CA SER A 400 -5.97 -30.73 -10.29
C SER A 400 -4.72 -30.96 -9.44
N GLY A 401 -4.55 -32.16 -8.85
CA GLY A 401 -3.44 -32.47 -7.94
C GLY A 401 -3.54 -31.84 -6.55
N SER A 402 -4.52 -30.96 -6.32
CA SER A 402 -4.72 -30.22 -5.06
C SER A 402 -6.21 -29.98 -4.80
N TRP A 403 -6.57 -29.77 -3.53
CA TRP A 403 -7.93 -29.42 -3.10
C TRP A 403 -8.29 -27.94 -3.32
N PHE A 404 -7.32 -27.14 -3.75
CA PHE A 404 -7.43 -25.68 -3.85
C PHE A 404 -7.09 -25.14 -5.24
N GLU A 405 -6.34 -25.90 -6.05
CA GLU A 405 -5.98 -25.50 -7.42
C GLU A 405 -7.11 -25.86 -8.38
N GLY A 406 -7.53 -24.88 -9.17
CA GLY A 406 -8.74 -24.98 -9.99
C GLY A 406 -8.45 -25.36 -11.43
N MET A 407 -9.07 -26.45 -11.90
CA MET A 407 -9.18 -26.79 -13.31
C MET A 407 -10.58 -26.41 -13.82
N SER A 408 -10.70 -26.04 -15.09
CA SER A 408 -12.00 -25.74 -15.69
C SER A 408 -12.60 -26.95 -16.39
N VAL A 409 -13.93 -27.08 -16.29
CA VAL A 409 -14.73 -27.92 -17.18
C VAL A 409 -15.68 -26.98 -17.92
N ASP A 410 -15.41 -26.78 -19.21
CA ASP A 410 -16.08 -25.80 -20.04
C ASP A 410 -17.14 -26.43 -20.95
N PHE A 411 -18.23 -25.72 -21.20
CA PHE A 411 -19.27 -26.12 -22.13
C PHE A 411 -20.06 -24.93 -22.69
N PRO A 412 -20.50 -25.00 -23.96
CA PRO A 412 -21.24 -23.92 -24.58
C PRO A 412 -22.71 -23.90 -24.12
N ALA A 413 -23.24 -22.71 -23.83
CA ALA A 413 -24.64 -22.48 -23.54
C ALA A 413 -25.13 -21.12 -24.04
N THR A 414 -26.34 -21.06 -24.60
CA THR A 414 -26.96 -19.79 -24.99
C THR A 414 -27.75 -19.21 -23.83
N LEU A 415 -27.39 -17.99 -23.42
CA LEU A 415 -28.01 -17.29 -22.29
C LEU A 415 -28.79 -16.05 -22.78
N PRO A 416 -29.99 -15.79 -22.23
CA PRO A 416 -30.64 -14.49 -22.37
C PRO A 416 -29.93 -13.44 -21.49
N ALA A 417 -29.98 -12.17 -21.91
CA ALA A 417 -29.57 -11.06 -21.04
C ALA A 417 -30.50 -10.94 -19.82
N GLY A 418 -29.95 -10.46 -18.72
CA GLY A 418 -30.62 -10.31 -17.44
C GLY A 418 -30.50 -11.56 -16.55
N SER A 419 -31.40 -11.66 -15.58
CA SER A 419 -31.30 -12.64 -14.51
C SER A 419 -31.57 -14.07 -15.00
N SER A 420 -30.57 -14.94 -14.85
CA SER A 420 -30.63 -16.37 -15.16
C SER A 420 -30.36 -17.21 -13.91
N LYS A 421 -31.12 -18.30 -13.74
CA LYS A 421 -30.95 -19.22 -12.60
C LYS A 421 -30.28 -20.51 -13.00
N PHE A 422 -29.21 -20.86 -12.30
CA PHE A 422 -28.41 -22.05 -12.54
C PHE A 422 -28.50 -22.99 -11.35
N LYS A 423 -28.55 -24.29 -11.60
CA LYS A 423 -28.51 -25.34 -10.58
C LYS A 423 -27.40 -26.32 -10.92
N LEU A 424 -26.36 -26.36 -10.08
CA LEU A 424 -25.33 -27.39 -10.12
C LEU A 424 -25.74 -28.51 -9.17
N THR A 425 -25.89 -29.73 -9.67
CA THR A 425 -26.16 -30.93 -8.86
C THR A 425 -24.95 -31.86 -8.92
N VAL A 426 -24.50 -32.33 -7.76
CA VAL A 426 -23.36 -33.24 -7.61
C VAL A 426 -23.77 -34.65 -8.04
N THR A 427 -23.02 -35.24 -8.97
CA THR A 427 -23.26 -36.60 -9.49
C THR A 427 -22.12 -37.58 -9.16
N GLY A 428 -20.99 -37.06 -8.68
CA GLY A 428 -19.90 -37.83 -8.09
C GLY A 428 -19.15 -36.98 -7.05
N GLU A 429 -18.60 -37.62 -6.01
CA GLU A 429 -17.95 -36.96 -4.86
C GLU A 429 -16.44 -36.78 -5.09
N GLY A 430 -15.75 -36.11 -4.14
CA GLY A 430 -14.27 -36.04 -4.12
C GLY A 430 -13.67 -34.78 -4.75
N TRP A 431 -14.40 -33.66 -4.74
CA TRP A 431 -13.97 -32.41 -5.35
C TRP A 431 -14.57 -31.19 -4.63
N ASN A 432 -13.97 -30.03 -4.85
CA ASN A 432 -14.43 -28.73 -4.40
C ASN A 432 -14.85 -27.86 -5.60
N LEU A 433 -15.89 -27.04 -5.42
CA LEU A 433 -16.32 -26.03 -6.39
C LEU A 433 -15.71 -24.68 -6.02
N LEU A 434 -15.02 -24.04 -6.98
CA LEU A 434 -14.33 -22.76 -6.76
C LEU A 434 -15.15 -21.59 -7.30
N SER A 435 -15.64 -21.72 -8.55
CA SER A 435 -16.41 -20.66 -9.21
C SER A 435 -17.10 -21.16 -10.48
N LEU A 436 -18.01 -20.34 -11.00
CA LEU A 436 -18.50 -20.42 -12.36
C LEU A 436 -17.95 -19.24 -13.17
N THR A 437 -17.43 -19.49 -14.36
CA THR A 437 -16.93 -18.46 -15.29
C THR A 437 -17.78 -18.45 -16.55
N PHE A 438 -17.98 -17.26 -17.11
CA PHE A 438 -18.80 -17.07 -18.29
C PHE A 438 -18.04 -16.20 -19.28
N ARG A 439 -17.70 -16.76 -20.44
CA ARG A 439 -17.04 -16.03 -21.54
C ARG A 439 -17.96 -16.00 -22.75
N LEU A 440 -18.28 -14.80 -23.25
CA LEU A 440 -19.08 -14.61 -24.47
C LEU A 440 -18.22 -14.64 -25.73
#